data_AF-A0A7V4XDW4-F1
#
_entry.id   AF-A0A7V4XDW4-F1
#
_cell.length_a   1.000
_cell.length_b   1.000
_cell.length_c   1.000
_cell.angle_alpha   90.00
_cell.angle_beta   90.00
_cell.angle_gamma   90.00
#
_symmetry.space_group_name_H-M   'P 1'
#
loop_
_entity.id
_entity.type
_entity.pdbx_description
1 polymer ?
#
loop_
_entity_poly.entity_id
_entity_poly.type
_entity_poly.pdbx_seq_one_letter_code
_entity_poly.pdbx_strand_id
1 'polypeptide(L)'
;MKCAKCGLELLQGTKQCPKCGLINEFEQVAPAPRRKPGPILYATIALAVVGILALVVWAIALRGGSVTSAPEGASLGHNITSAPPGQPSGGGVTLAPPGKPGPTGQTPPGTTKPKPPQEVVDYLNYVKQVEEHRQMLLKDTTEALMLSASGGGTKGLMDMIDMAMDPEGKQAQDPLADTKAELNRQYKNWLVTLQYFEKKPAPPQCRQFSGAYHDVLYKETKAISDIAASFNSVNIMNPQDMSKLLNDLQKMKGDPSIQGNIDKAADNADGQLNQIVAQYDMQKPFDVPREKQGGNIMGF
;
A
#
# COMPACT_ATOMS: atom_id res chain seq x y z
N MET A 1 -8.95 -10.16 28.07
CA MET A 1 -8.92 -10.07 29.56
C MET A 1 -7.86 -11.03 30.08
N LYS A 2 -7.09 -10.72 31.13
CA LYS A 2 -6.00 -11.59 31.60
C LYS A 2 -6.49 -12.52 32.71
N CYS A 3 -6.05 -13.78 32.71
CA CYS A 3 -6.31 -14.70 33.80
C CYS A 3 -5.63 -14.20 35.07
N ALA A 4 -6.39 -14.04 36.16
CA ALA A 4 -5.87 -13.53 37.43
C ALA A 4 -4.75 -14.41 38.04
N LYS A 5 -4.74 -15.71 37.72
CA LYS A 5 -3.75 -16.66 38.28
C LYS A 5 -2.48 -16.80 37.46
N CYS A 6 -2.56 -16.71 36.13
CA CYS A 6 -1.41 -17.00 35.26
C CYS A 6 -1.10 -15.94 34.21
N GLY A 7 -1.84 -14.82 34.20
CA GLY A 7 -1.61 -13.68 33.31
C GLY A 7 -1.92 -13.91 31.83
N LEU A 8 -2.37 -15.12 31.44
CA LEU A 8 -2.70 -15.45 30.06
C LEU A 8 -3.86 -14.59 29.57
N GLU A 9 -3.73 -14.00 28.38
CA GLU A 9 -4.85 -13.33 27.72
C GLU A 9 -5.91 -14.34 27.27
N LEU A 10 -7.14 -14.10 27.70
CA LEU A 10 -8.32 -14.88 27.40
C LEU A 10 -9.22 -14.09 26.44
N LEU A 11 -9.75 -14.83 25.46
CA LEU A 11 -10.80 -14.37 24.56
C LEU A 11 -12.08 -14.11 25.36
N GLN A 12 -12.82 -13.07 24.98
CA GLN A 12 -14.11 -12.75 25.59
C GLN A 12 -15.06 -13.97 25.46
N GLY A 13 -15.61 -14.43 26.58
CA GLY A 13 -16.49 -15.62 26.64
C GLY A 13 -15.83 -16.93 27.11
N THR A 14 -14.53 -16.94 27.38
CA THR A 14 -13.82 -18.15 27.85
C THR A 14 -14.10 -18.40 29.34
N LYS A 15 -14.87 -19.45 29.68
CA LYS A 15 -15.28 -19.77 31.06
C LYS A 15 -14.16 -20.35 31.94
N GLN A 16 -13.17 -21.01 31.34
CA GLN A 16 -12.09 -21.67 32.05
C GLN A 16 -10.75 -21.37 31.38
N CYS A 17 -9.75 -20.98 32.16
CA CYS A 17 -8.42 -20.69 31.62
C CYS A 17 -7.77 -21.99 31.11
N PRO A 18 -7.38 -22.08 29.81
CA PRO A 18 -6.81 -23.31 29.25
C PRO A 18 -5.42 -23.65 29.81
N LYS A 19 -4.73 -22.69 30.44
CA LYS A 19 -3.38 -22.88 30.97
C LYS A 19 -3.34 -23.31 32.43
N CYS A 20 -4.29 -22.86 33.26
CA CYS A 20 -4.27 -23.13 34.71
C CYS A 20 -5.56 -23.73 35.27
N GLY A 21 -6.57 -23.96 34.42
CA GLY A 21 -7.83 -24.59 34.79
C GLY A 21 -8.75 -23.73 35.67
N LEU A 22 -8.38 -22.49 36.00
CA LEU A 22 -9.19 -21.62 36.83
C LEU A 22 -10.47 -21.22 36.10
N ILE A 23 -11.62 -21.51 36.71
CA ILE A 23 -12.93 -21.05 36.26
C ILE A 23 -13.05 -19.60 36.70
N ASN A 24 -13.23 -18.71 35.73
CA ASN A 24 -13.38 -17.29 35.97
C ASN A 24 -14.87 -17.01 36.21
N GLU A 25 -15.30 -17.01 37.46
CA GLU A 25 -16.56 -16.36 37.85
C GLU A 25 -16.33 -14.85 37.82
N PHE A 26 -16.64 -14.21 36.70
CA PHE A 26 -16.72 -12.76 36.64
C PHE A 26 -18.18 -12.34 36.55
N GLU A 27 -18.60 -11.65 37.60
CA GLU A 27 -19.80 -10.85 37.73
C GLU A 27 -20.02 -10.00 36.47
N GLN A 28 -21.22 -10.07 35.89
CA GLN A 28 -21.62 -9.28 34.72
C GLN A 28 -21.67 -7.79 35.10
N VAL A 29 -20.59 -7.06 34.86
CA VAL A 29 -20.65 -5.60 34.88
C VAL A 29 -21.34 -5.15 33.58
N ALA A 30 -22.56 -4.64 33.71
CA ALA A 30 -23.38 -4.15 32.60
C ALA A 30 -22.64 -3.06 31.78
N PRO A 31 -22.82 -3.01 30.44
CA PRO A 31 -22.14 -2.04 29.59
C PRO A 31 -22.69 -0.62 29.79
N ALA A 32 -21.78 0.36 29.92
CA ALA A 32 -22.11 1.78 30.01
C ALA A 32 -22.73 2.33 28.71
N PRO A 33 -23.64 3.32 28.77
CA PRO A 33 -24.37 3.83 27.62
C PRO A 33 -23.48 4.68 26.69
N ARG A 34 -23.43 4.32 25.40
CA ARG A 34 -22.76 5.09 24.34
C ARG A 34 -23.54 6.38 24.04
N ARG A 35 -22.93 7.56 24.24
CA ARG A 35 -23.48 8.85 23.80
C ARG A 35 -23.25 9.04 22.30
N LYS A 36 -24.31 9.33 21.55
CA LYS A 36 -24.27 9.70 20.12
C LYS A 36 -23.67 11.11 19.98
N PRO A 37 -22.68 11.36 19.10
CA PRO A 37 -22.15 12.70 18.87
C PRO A 37 -23.21 13.56 18.15
N GLY A 38 -23.40 14.79 18.65
CA GLY A 38 -24.43 15.71 18.18
C GLY A 38 -24.12 16.36 16.82
N PRO A 39 -25.14 16.98 16.19
CA PRO A 39 -25.06 17.55 14.83
C PRO A 39 -24.03 18.68 14.64
N ILE A 40 -23.51 19.25 15.73
CA ILE A 40 -22.49 20.31 15.71
C ILE A 40 -21.11 19.77 15.25
N LEU A 41 -20.82 18.49 15.50
CA LEU A 41 -19.57 17.87 15.05
C LEU A 41 -19.53 17.72 13.51
N TYR A 42 -20.67 17.45 12.89
CA TYR A 42 -20.75 17.35 11.43
C TYR A 42 -20.67 18.71 10.74
N ALA A 43 -21.22 19.77 11.37
CA ALA A 43 -21.13 21.13 10.86
C ALA A 43 -19.68 21.66 10.88
N THR A 44 -18.90 21.33 11.92
CA THR A 44 -17.48 21.74 12.02
C THR A 44 -16.59 21.00 11.02
N ILE A 45 -16.83 19.71 10.78
CA ILE A 45 -16.11 18.94 9.75
C ILE A 45 -16.44 19.47 8.34
N ALA A 46 -17.71 19.79 8.05
CA ALA A 46 -18.10 20.32 6.76
C ALA A 46 -17.46 21.69 6.46
N LEU A 47 -17.37 22.58 7.45
CA LEU A 47 -16.70 23.88 7.30
C LEU A 47 -15.20 23.75 7.07
N ALA A 48 -14.53 22.79 7.74
CA ALA A 48 -13.11 22.53 7.56
C ALA A 48 -12.80 22.07 6.13
N VAL A 49 -13.63 21.19 5.56
CA VAL A 49 -13.46 20.70 4.18
C VAL A 49 -13.64 21.83 3.16
N VAL A 50 -14.63 22.70 3.35
CA VAL A 50 -14.87 23.86 2.45
C VAL A 50 -13.72 24.86 2.52
N GLY A 51 -13.18 25.12 3.71
CA GLY A 51 -12.01 25.99 3.89
C GLY A 51 -10.75 25.48 3.18
N ILE A 52 -10.50 24.16 3.25
CA ILE A 52 -9.35 23.53 2.58
C ILE A 52 -9.51 23.59 1.06
N LEU A 53 -10.71 23.34 0.53
CA LEU A 53 -10.96 23.42 -0.92
C LEU A 53 -10.80 24.84 -1.46
N ALA A 54 -11.23 25.86 -0.70
CA ALA A 54 -11.03 27.25 -1.07
C ALA A 54 -9.53 27.64 -1.13
N LEU A 55 -8.72 27.12 -0.20
CA LEU A 55 -7.27 27.34 -0.18
C LEU A 55 -6.55 26.67 -1.37
N VAL A 56 -7.01 25.49 -1.80
CA VAL A 56 -6.46 24.80 -2.98
C VAL A 56 -6.76 25.57 -4.27
N VAL A 57 -8.00 26.07 -4.43
CA VAL A 57 -8.37 26.88 -5.60
C VAL A 57 -7.58 28.20 -5.64
N TRP A 58 -7.39 28.84 -4.49
CA TRP A 58 -6.60 30.07 -4.38
C TRP A 58 -5.11 29.84 -4.68
N ALA A 59 -4.54 28.71 -4.23
CA ALA A 59 -3.16 28.33 -4.53
C ALA A 59 -2.93 28.02 -6.02
N ILE A 60 -3.94 27.51 -6.73
CA ILE A 60 -3.91 27.28 -8.18
C ILE A 60 -4.02 28.61 -8.93
N ALA A 61 -4.87 29.53 -8.48
CA ALA A 61 -5.05 30.85 -9.11
C ALA A 61 -3.79 31.75 -9.00
N LEU A 62 -3.00 31.61 -7.93
CA LEU A 62 -1.73 32.34 -7.76
C LEU A 62 -0.57 31.78 -8.60
N ARG A 63 -0.67 30.54 -9.08
CA ARG A 63 0.33 29.91 -9.96
C ARG A 63 -0.08 29.99 -11.43
N GLY A 64 -0.43 31.21 -11.86
CA GLY A 64 -0.84 31.51 -13.23
C GLY A 64 0.15 30.98 -14.27
N GLY A 65 -0.24 29.87 -14.91
CA GLY A 65 0.25 29.43 -16.21
C GLY A 65 -0.99 29.24 -17.09
N SER A 66 -1.18 30.15 -18.03
CA SER A 66 -2.30 30.16 -18.99
C SER A 66 -2.42 28.82 -19.71
N VAL A 67 -3.57 28.15 -19.57
CA VAL A 67 -3.92 26.99 -20.40
C VAL A 67 -5.09 27.38 -21.31
N THR A 68 -4.75 28.08 -22.37
CA THR A 68 -5.61 28.26 -23.55
C THR A 68 -4.80 27.80 -24.74
N SER A 69 -5.21 26.69 -25.37
CA SER A 69 -5.30 26.49 -26.83
C SER A 69 -5.36 25.00 -27.18
N ALA A 70 -6.30 24.69 -28.07
CA ALA A 70 -6.52 23.40 -28.69
C ALA A 70 -5.40 23.02 -29.69
N PRO A 71 -5.20 21.73 -30.02
CA PRO A 71 -4.37 21.36 -31.14
C PRO A 71 -5.21 21.25 -32.42
N GLU A 72 -4.93 22.10 -33.39
CA GLU A 72 -5.37 21.97 -34.77
C GLU A 72 -4.14 21.85 -35.68
N GLY A 73 -4.19 20.91 -36.62
CA GLY A 73 -3.51 21.03 -37.91
C GLY A 73 -2.01 20.76 -37.97
N ALA A 74 -1.66 19.54 -38.35
CA ALA A 74 -0.36 19.23 -38.94
C ALA A 74 -0.18 19.96 -40.29
N SER A 75 0.99 20.57 -40.48
CA SER A 75 1.48 21.09 -41.75
C SER A 75 2.97 20.78 -41.85
N LEU A 76 3.33 19.78 -42.66
CA LEU A 76 4.71 19.49 -43.03
C LEU A 76 5.01 20.21 -44.35
N GLY A 77 6.02 21.07 -44.30
CA GLY A 77 6.55 21.84 -45.41
C GLY A 77 7.22 20.96 -46.47
N HIS A 78 6.74 21.13 -47.69
CA HIS A 78 7.49 21.32 -48.93
C HIS A 78 8.99 21.00 -48.96
N ASN A 79 9.38 20.14 -49.90
CA ASN A 79 10.52 20.41 -50.77
C ASN A 79 10.20 19.97 -52.21
N ILE A 80 10.23 20.95 -53.11
CA ILE A 80 10.06 20.80 -54.56
C ILE A 80 11.47 20.73 -55.16
N THR A 81 11.70 19.79 -56.07
CA THR A 81 12.78 19.89 -57.06
C THR A 81 12.27 19.30 -58.37
N SER A 82 12.29 20.13 -59.41
CA SER A 82 11.75 19.89 -60.74
C SER A 82 12.80 19.30 -61.68
N ALA A 83 12.40 18.38 -62.57
CA ALA A 83 13.13 18.01 -63.80
C ALA A 83 12.17 17.33 -64.83
N PRO A 84 12.46 17.33 -66.15
CA PRO A 84 11.48 17.55 -67.25
C PRO A 84 10.86 16.30 -67.90
N PRO A 85 9.90 16.44 -68.85
CA PRO A 85 9.09 15.35 -69.38
C PRO A 85 9.82 14.55 -70.48
N GLY A 86 9.78 13.22 -70.36
CA GLY A 86 10.25 12.27 -71.37
C GLY A 86 9.27 11.11 -71.52
N GLN A 87 8.81 10.90 -72.74
CA GLN A 87 7.86 9.86 -73.17
C GLN A 87 8.61 8.54 -73.56
N PRO A 88 7.94 7.45 -73.95
CA PRO A 88 7.84 6.21 -73.19
C PRO A 88 8.64 5.04 -73.79
N SER A 89 8.94 4.02 -72.97
CA SER A 89 9.20 2.63 -73.39
C SER A 89 9.09 1.79 -72.12
N GLY A 90 8.13 0.88 -71.98
CA GLY A 90 8.12 -0.40 -72.67
C GLY A 90 8.51 -1.48 -71.66
N GLY A 91 7.56 -1.94 -70.86
CA GLY A 91 7.80 -2.97 -69.84
C GLY A 91 6.50 -3.32 -69.12
N GLY A 92 5.85 -4.39 -69.57
CA GLY A 92 4.59 -4.85 -68.99
C GLY A 92 4.78 -5.39 -67.58
N VAL A 93 3.90 -4.97 -66.66
CA VAL A 93 3.57 -5.73 -65.45
C VAL A 93 2.07 -5.65 -65.27
N THR A 94 1.47 -6.83 -65.20
CA THR A 94 0.04 -7.14 -65.07
C THR A 94 -0.61 -6.39 -63.91
N LEU A 95 -1.63 -5.57 -64.22
CA LEU A 95 -2.53 -4.97 -63.22
C LEU A 95 -3.58 -6.00 -62.79
N ALA A 96 -3.50 -6.49 -61.57
CA ALA A 96 -4.65 -7.06 -60.87
C ALA A 96 -5.51 -5.90 -60.30
N PRO A 97 -6.85 -5.95 -60.34
CA PRO A 97 -7.70 -4.89 -59.81
C PRO A 97 -7.48 -4.68 -58.31
N PRO A 98 -7.59 -3.45 -57.78
CA PRO A 98 -7.58 -3.21 -56.34
C PRO A 98 -8.74 -3.97 -55.68
N GLY A 99 -8.39 -4.90 -54.79
CA GLY A 99 -9.35 -5.55 -53.92
C GLY A 99 -10.08 -4.51 -53.08
N LYS A 100 -11.41 -4.65 -53.01
CA LYS A 100 -12.27 -3.87 -52.10
C LYS A 100 -11.68 -3.85 -50.68
N PRO A 101 -11.81 -2.73 -49.95
CA PRO A 101 -11.50 -2.71 -48.51
C PRO A 101 -12.35 -3.80 -47.85
N GLY A 102 -11.68 -4.75 -47.21
CA GLY A 102 -12.35 -5.74 -46.38
C GLY A 102 -13.15 -5.02 -45.29
N PRO A 103 -14.31 -5.56 -44.87
CA PRO A 103 -15.02 -5.02 -43.73
C PRO A 103 -14.08 -5.04 -42.52
N THR A 104 -13.99 -3.90 -41.85
CA THR A 104 -13.48 -3.78 -40.50
C THR A 104 -13.97 -4.97 -39.68
N GLY A 105 -13.03 -5.76 -39.14
CA GLY A 105 -13.33 -6.93 -38.33
C GLY A 105 -14.20 -6.53 -37.16
N GLN A 106 -15.51 -6.68 -37.32
CA GLN A 106 -16.45 -6.70 -36.23
C GLN A 106 -16.14 -7.94 -35.43
N THR A 107 -15.72 -7.76 -34.19
CA THR A 107 -15.74 -8.82 -33.18
C THR A 107 -17.15 -9.41 -33.16
N PRO A 108 -17.34 -10.73 -33.28
CA PRO A 108 -18.66 -11.34 -33.28
C PRO A 108 -19.43 -10.93 -32.01
N PRO A 109 -20.65 -10.38 -32.13
CA PRO A 109 -21.52 -10.17 -30.98
C PRO A 109 -21.99 -11.54 -30.50
N GLY A 110 -21.63 -11.95 -29.28
CA GLY A 110 -22.22 -13.14 -28.66
C GLY A 110 -21.33 -13.99 -27.73
N THR A 111 -20.05 -13.70 -27.57
CA THR A 111 -19.22 -14.47 -26.62
C THR A 111 -19.46 -13.99 -25.18
N THR A 112 -20.52 -14.47 -24.54
CA THR A 112 -20.66 -14.37 -23.08
C THR A 112 -19.48 -15.10 -22.44
N LYS A 113 -18.69 -14.37 -21.64
CA LYS A 113 -17.55 -14.96 -20.93
C LYS A 113 -18.04 -16.10 -20.02
N PRO A 114 -17.22 -17.15 -19.79
CA PRO A 114 -17.60 -18.22 -18.88
C PRO A 114 -17.80 -17.68 -17.47
N LYS A 115 -18.74 -18.27 -16.71
CA LYS A 115 -18.86 -17.99 -15.28
C LYS A 115 -17.60 -18.44 -14.54
N PRO A 116 -17.13 -17.70 -13.52
CA PRO A 116 -15.94 -18.07 -12.77
C PRO A 116 -16.19 -19.37 -11.99
N PRO A 117 -15.22 -20.30 -11.97
CA PRO A 117 -15.26 -21.44 -11.06
C PRO A 117 -15.36 -21.00 -9.60
N GLN A 118 -16.10 -21.74 -8.78
CA GLN A 118 -16.30 -21.39 -7.36
C GLN A 118 -14.97 -21.30 -6.59
N GLU A 119 -14.02 -22.19 -6.90
CA GLU A 119 -12.68 -22.18 -6.29
C GLU A 119 -11.91 -20.87 -6.55
N VAL A 120 -12.09 -20.25 -7.71
CA VAL A 120 -11.48 -18.96 -8.07
C VAL A 120 -12.11 -17.85 -7.23
N VAL A 121 -13.44 -17.83 -7.15
CA VAL A 121 -14.18 -16.84 -6.36
C VAL A 121 -13.80 -16.95 -4.87
N ASP A 122 -13.79 -18.16 -4.33
CA ASP A 122 -13.45 -18.41 -2.92
C ASP A 122 -12.00 -18.06 -2.61
N TYR A 123 -11.08 -18.30 -3.54
CA TYR A 123 -9.68 -17.91 -3.39
C TYR A 123 -9.52 -16.40 -3.44
N LEU A 124 -10.13 -15.71 -4.41
CA LEU A 124 -10.05 -14.25 -4.49
C LEU A 124 -10.70 -13.55 -3.29
N ASN A 125 -11.81 -14.07 -2.77
CA ASN A 125 -12.41 -13.57 -1.52
C ASN A 125 -11.51 -13.79 -0.30
N TYR A 126 -10.74 -14.89 -0.29
CA TYR A 126 -9.75 -15.12 0.74
C TYR A 126 -8.62 -14.08 0.67
N VAL A 127 -8.05 -13.86 -0.53
CA VAL A 127 -6.99 -12.86 -0.72
C VAL A 127 -7.50 -11.45 -0.44
N LYS A 128 -8.76 -11.14 -0.72
CA LYS A 128 -9.38 -9.87 -0.33
C LYS A 128 -9.28 -9.59 1.17
N GLN A 129 -9.53 -10.59 2.02
CA GLN A 129 -9.40 -10.43 3.48
C GLN A 129 -7.94 -10.18 3.88
N VAL A 130 -6.99 -10.82 3.19
CA VAL A 130 -5.57 -10.56 3.38
C VAL A 130 -5.22 -9.13 2.98
N GLU A 131 -5.75 -8.64 1.87
CA GLU A 131 -5.54 -7.28 1.38
C GLU A 131 -6.12 -6.22 2.34
N GLU A 132 -7.34 -6.43 2.83
CA GLU A 132 -7.94 -5.55 3.85
C GLU A 132 -7.06 -5.48 5.11
N HIS A 133 -6.48 -6.61 5.52
CA HIS A 133 -5.57 -6.64 6.65
C HIS A 133 -4.21 -5.99 6.34
N ARG A 134 -3.65 -6.21 5.15
CA ARG A 134 -2.44 -5.55 4.65
C ARG A 134 -2.59 -4.02 4.69
N GLN A 135 -3.69 -3.49 4.19
CA GLN A 135 -3.93 -2.03 4.20
C GLN A 135 -4.02 -1.45 5.63
N MET A 136 -4.61 -2.20 6.56
CA MET A 136 -4.60 -1.83 7.98
C MET A 136 -3.17 -1.80 8.54
N LEU A 137 -2.37 -2.83 8.24
CA LEU A 137 -0.99 -2.91 8.70
C LEU A 137 -0.10 -1.82 8.10
N LEU A 138 -0.28 -1.48 6.83
CA LEU A 138 0.43 -0.37 6.19
C LEU A 138 0.18 0.94 6.93
N LYS A 139 -1.08 1.23 7.24
CA LYS A 139 -1.47 2.40 8.01
C LYS A 139 -0.84 2.39 9.42
N ASP A 140 -1.04 1.32 10.17
CA ASP A 140 -0.56 1.20 11.56
C ASP A 140 0.98 1.28 11.63
N THR A 141 1.67 0.66 10.67
CA THR A 141 3.13 0.70 10.57
C THR A 141 3.60 2.12 10.24
N THR A 142 2.96 2.79 9.27
CA THR A 142 3.29 4.17 8.92
C THR A 142 3.07 5.11 10.10
N GLU A 143 1.97 4.96 10.84
CA GLU A 143 1.70 5.75 12.04
C GLU A 143 2.74 5.50 13.15
N ALA A 144 3.12 4.24 13.40
CA ALA A 144 4.16 3.90 14.36
C ALA A 144 5.53 4.51 13.98
N LEU A 145 5.88 4.47 12.69
CA LEU A 145 7.10 5.06 12.17
C LEU A 145 7.05 6.60 12.24
N MET A 146 5.92 7.21 11.90
CA MET A 146 5.74 8.66 12.03
C MET A 146 5.80 9.12 13.49
N LEU A 147 5.23 8.38 14.45
CA LEU A 147 5.38 8.70 15.88
C LEU A 147 6.84 8.64 16.32
N SER A 148 7.59 7.67 15.81
CA SER A 148 9.02 7.53 16.06
C SER A 148 9.84 8.65 15.40
N ALA A 149 9.43 9.12 14.22
CA ALA A 149 10.07 10.22 13.50
C ALA A 149 9.65 11.62 13.99
N SER A 150 8.43 11.80 14.51
CA SER A 150 7.88 13.08 14.97
C SER A 150 8.18 13.37 16.45
N GLY A 151 8.32 12.34 17.28
CA GLY A 151 9.03 12.45 18.57
C GLY A 151 10.54 12.62 18.40
N GLY A 152 11.07 12.43 17.19
CA GLY A 152 12.49 12.22 16.91
C GLY A 152 12.96 12.80 15.58
N GLY A 153 12.60 14.06 15.27
CA GLY A 153 13.48 14.85 14.41
C GLY A 153 14.90 14.84 15.01
N THR A 154 15.93 15.24 14.28
CA THR A 154 17.30 15.35 14.87
C THR A 154 17.30 16.06 16.22
N LYS A 155 16.40 17.02 16.43
CA LYS A 155 16.18 17.67 17.72
C LYS A 155 15.52 16.81 18.80
N GLY A 156 14.46 16.05 18.49
CA GLY A 156 13.77 15.20 19.47
C GLY A 156 14.59 13.98 19.91
N LEU A 157 15.38 13.40 18.98
CA LEU A 157 16.33 12.34 19.34
C LEU A 157 17.52 12.90 20.13
N MET A 158 18.01 14.11 19.80
CA MET A 158 19.06 14.75 20.59
C MET A 158 18.57 15.14 21.99
N ASP A 159 17.33 15.63 22.13
CA ASP A 159 16.70 15.86 23.45
C ASP A 159 16.55 14.54 24.24
N MET A 160 16.28 13.42 23.58
CA MET A 160 16.27 12.09 24.20
C MET A 160 17.67 11.62 24.61
N ILE A 161 18.70 11.90 23.82
CA ILE A 161 20.11 11.62 24.16
C ILE A 161 20.52 12.47 25.37
N ASP A 162 20.20 13.76 25.37
CA ASP A 162 20.49 14.68 26.47
C ASP A 162 19.77 14.26 27.76
N MET A 163 18.53 13.79 27.67
CA MET A 163 17.78 13.23 28.81
C MET A 163 18.34 11.88 29.29
N ALA A 164 18.82 11.03 28.38
CA ALA A 164 19.43 9.74 28.73
C ALA A 164 20.84 9.88 29.34
N MET A 165 21.52 10.99 29.06
CA MET A 165 22.84 11.33 29.58
C MET A 165 22.80 12.20 30.85
N ASP A 166 21.62 12.62 31.32
CA ASP A 166 21.46 13.40 32.55
C ASP A 166 21.83 12.56 33.79
N PRO A 167 22.94 12.88 34.50
CA PRO A 167 23.41 12.12 35.65
C PRO A 167 22.52 12.23 36.89
N GLU A 168 21.58 13.18 36.93
CA GLU A 168 20.61 13.36 38.03
C GLU A 168 19.25 12.68 37.75
N GLY A 169 19.06 12.11 36.55
CA GLY A 169 17.83 11.48 36.10
C GLY A 169 17.56 10.10 36.73
N LYS A 170 16.33 9.88 37.21
CA LYS A 170 15.83 8.56 37.63
C LYS A 170 16.07 7.54 36.53
N GLN A 171 16.72 6.40 36.85
CA GLN A 171 16.91 5.20 36.02
C GLN A 171 16.45 5.37 34.57
N ALA A 172 17.40 5.75 33.69
CA ALA A 172 17.17 5.99 32.28
C ALA A 172 16.41 4.82 31.63
N GLN A 173 15.11 5.00 31.46
CA GLN A 173 14.26 4.10 30.70
C GLN A 173 14.67 4.27 29.24
N ASP A 174 14.89 3.18 28.51
CA ASP A 174 15.28 3.26 27.10
C ASP A 174 14.22 4.07 26.34
N PRO A 175 14.55 5.27 25.84
CA PRO A 175 13.55 6.16 25.24
C PRO A 175 13.02 5.60 23.91
N LEU A 176 13.68 4.59 23.35
CA LEU A 176 13.24 3.85 22.17
C LEU A 176 12.56 2.53 22.51
N ALA A 177 12.39 2.17 23.79
CA ALA A 177 11.80 0.89 24.19
C ALA A 177 10.40 0.68 23.59
N ASP A 178 9.55 1.71 23.65
CA ASP A 178 8.19 1.65 23.13
C ASP A 178 8.20 1.56 21.60
N THR A 179 9.04 2.35 20.93
CA THR A 179 9.23 2.26 19.47
C THR A 179 9.72 0.88 19.04
N LYS A 180 10.74 0.32 19.71
CA LYS A 180 11.25 -1.03 19.45
C LYS A 180 10.14 -2.06 19.65
N ALA A 181 9.38 -1.96 20.75
CA ALA A 181 8.29 -2.89 21.04
C ALA A 181 7.19 -2.81 19.97
N GLU A 182 6.82 -1.61 19.54
CA GLU A 182 5.81 -1.38 18.52
C GLU A 182 6.26 -1.88 17.14
N LEU A 183 7.47 -1.56 16.69
CA LEU A 183 8.00 -2.06 15.41
C LEU A 183 8.13 -3.58 15.40
N ASN A 184 8.59 -4.17 16.49
CA ASN A 184 8.64 -5.63 16.62
C ASN A 184 7.23 -6.25 16.63
N ARG A 185 6.21 -5.56 17.17
CA ARG A 185 4.81 -5.98 17.08
C ARG A 185 4.31 -5.93 15.64
N GLN A 186 4.55 -4.82 14.93
CA GLN A 186 4.16 -4.67 13.53
C GLN A 186 4.82 -5.75 12.66
N TYR A 187 6.13 -5.95 12.78
CA TYR A 187 6.84 -7.01 12.05
C TYR A 187 6.21 -8.39 12.27
N LYS A 188 5.86 -8.74 13.52
CA LYS A 188 5.16 -10.01 13.81
C LYS A 188 3.78 -10.08 13.14
N ASN A 189 3.02 -8.99 13.13
CA ASN A 189 1.72 -8.95 12.46
C ASN A 189 1.86 -9.19 10.96
N TRP A 190 2.87 -8.59 10.32
CA TRP A 190 3.20 -8.82 8.91
C TRP A 190 3.54 -10.29 8.61
N LEU A 191 4.37 -10.92 9.45
CA LEU A 191 4.65 -12.36 9.34
C LEU A 191 3.39 -13.21 9.48
N VAL A 192 2.50 -12.87 10.41
CA VAL A 192 1.22 -13.58 10.60
C VAL A 192 0.34 -13.44 9.35
N THR A 193 0.28 -12.25 8.73
CA THR A 193 -0.46 -12.02 7.49
C THR A 193 0.10 -12.84 6.33
N LEU A 194 1.43 -12.86 6.16
CA LEU A 194 2.10 -13.66 5.14
C LEU A 194 1.83 -15.16 5.34
N GLN A 195 1.98 -15.65 6.57
CA GLN A 195 1.69 -17.05 6.91
C GLN A 195 0.20 -17.38 6.75
N TYR A 196 -0.70 -16.44 7.07
CA TYR A 196 -2.12 -16.62 6.84
C TYR A 196 -2.36 -16.79 5.34
N PHE A 197 -1.88 -15.86 4.49
CA PHE A 197 -1.99 -15.97 3.03
C PHE A 197 -1.57 -17.36 2.49
N GLU A 198 -0.45 -17.89 2.97
CA GLU A 198 0.08 -19.20 2.55
C GLU A 198 -0.77 -20.43 2.95
N LYS A 199 -1.69 -20.29 3.92
CA LYS A 199 -2.54 -21.43 4.37
C LYS A 199 -3.51 -21.92 3.30
N LYS A 200 -3.93 -21.07 2.37
CA LYS A 200 -4.89 -21.45 1.33
C LYS A 200 -4.16 -21.60 -0.01
N PRO A 201 -4.01 -22.83 -0.54
CA PRO A 201 -3.33 -23.02 -1.81
C PRO A 201 -4.12 -22.38 -2.95
N ALA A 202 -3.40 -21.76 -3.89
CA ALA A 202 -4.01 -21.13 -5.05
C ALA A 202 -4.50 -22.19 -6.06
N PRO A 203 -5.74 -22.07 -6.56
CA PRO A 203 -6.20 -22.88 -7.68
C PRO A 203 -5.37 -22.55 -8.94
N PRO A 204 -5.26 -23.46 -9.93
CA PRO A 204 -4.37 -23.30 -11.09
C PRO A 204 -4.50 -21.96 -11.81
N GLN A 205 -5.72 -21.44 -11.93
CA GLN A 205 -6.07 -20.20 -12.61
C GLN A 205 -5.56 -18.96 -11.84
N CYS A 206 -5.33 -19.08 -10.52
CA CYS A 206 -4.87 -17.99 -9.67
C CYS A 206 -3.39 -18.06 -9.31
N ARG A 207 -2.63 -19.04 -9.82
CA ARG A 207 -1.22 -19.24 -9.40
C ARG A 207 -0.31 -18.05 -9.70
N GLN A 208 -0.44 -17.44 -10.88
CA GLN A 208 0.39 -16.28 -11.24
C GLN A 208 0.08 -15.07 -10.35
N PHE A 209 -1.21 -14.80 -10.12
CA PHE A 209 -1.65 -13.77 -9.17
C PHE A 209 -1.16 -14.07 -7.75
N SER A 210 -1.32 -15.30 -7.27
CA SER A 210 -0.88 -15.71 -5.93
C SER A 210 0.62 -15.46 -5.72
N GLY A 211 1.46 -15.86 -6.67
CA GLY A 211 2.90 -15.60 -6.62
C GLY A 211 3.24 -14.12 -6.67
N ALA A 212 2.57 -13.35 -7.53
CA ALA A 212 2.78 -11.90 -7.61
C ALA A 212 2.35 -11.19 -6.32
N TYR A 213 1.24 -11.61 -5.71
CA TYR A 213 0.75 -11.04 -4.46
C TYR A 213 1.60 -11.45 -3.24
N HIS A 214 2.13 -12.68 -3.23
CA HIS A 214 3.12 -13.11 -2.24
C HIS A 214 4.35 -12.20 -2.25
N ASP A 215 4.85 -11.86 -3.45
CA ASP A 215 6.00 -10.95 -3.61
C ASP A 215 5.74 -9.56 -3.00
N VAL A 216 4.50 -9.05 -3.09
CA VAL A 216 4.09 -7.81 -2.41
C VAL A 216 4.25 -7.94 -0.90
N LEU A 217 3.58 -8.92 -0.30
CA LEU A 217 3.60 -9.13 1.16
C LEU A 217 5.02 -9.40 1.66
N TYR A 218 5.81 -10.18 0.91
CA TYR A 218 7.19 -10.48 1.26
C TYR A 218 8.06 -9.23 1.27
N LYS A 219 7.98 -8.38 0.24
CA LYS A 219 8.79 -7.15 0.16
C LYS A 219 8.43 -6.15 1.26
N GLU A 220 7.14 -5.98 1.55
CA GLU A 220 6.67 -5.12 2.65
C GLU A 220 7.15 -5.65 4.01
N THR A 221 6.98 -6.97 4.23
CA THR A 221 7.45 -7.62 5.47
C THR A 221 8.97 -7.48 5.63
N LYS A 222 9.73 -7.60 4.53
CA LYS A 222 11.18 -7.40 4.54
C LYS A 222 11.55 -5.96 4.86
N ALA A 223 10.90 -4.97 4.25
CA ALA A 223 11.17 -3.56 4.53
C ALA A 223 10.98 -3.23 6.02
N ILE A 224 9.91 -3.75 6.62
CA ILE A 224 9.61 -3.56 8.04
C ILE A 224 10.60 -4.31 8.93
N SER A 225 11.02 -5.52 8.52
CA SER A 225 12.10 -6.25 9.20
C SER A 225 13.39 -5.46 9.24
N ASP A 226 13.79 -4.84 8.13
CA ASP A 226 15.03 -4.06 8.02
C ASP A 226 14.97 -2.80 8.92
N ILE A 227 13.81 -2.14 8.97
CA ILE A 227 13.57 -1.03 9.90
C ILE A 227 13.65 -1.51 11.35
N ALA A 228 12.92 -2.56 11.73
CA ALA A 228 12.92 -3.09 13.10
C ALA A 228 14.33 -3.54 13.52
N ALA A 229 15.09 -4.17 12.63
CA ALA A 229 16.48 -4.56 12.87
C ALA A 229 17.37 -3.35 13.14
N SER A 230 17.18 -2.25 12.39
CA SER A 230 17.92 -1.00 12.59
C SER A 230 17.71 -0.47 14.00
N PHE A 231 16.46 -0.38 14.47
CA PHE A 231 16.15 0.05 15.84
C PHE A 231 16.70 -0.90 16.92
N ASN A 232 16.58 -2.22 16.71
CA ASN A 232 17.07 -3.21 17.68
C ASN A 232 18.60 -3.25 17.79
N SER A 233 19.32 -2.79 16.76
CA SER A 233 20.80 -2.78 16.73
C SER A 233 21.46 -1.64 17.51
N VAL A 234 20.67 -0.72 18.05
CA VAL A 234 21.17 0.50 18.71
C VAL A 234 21.35 0.30 20.20
N ASN A 235 22.54 0.65 20.69
CA ASN A 235 22.75 1.00 22.09
C ASN A 235 22.58 2.51 22.30
N ILE A 236 21.51 2.91 22.99
CA ILE A 236 21.18 4.32 23.26
C ILE A 236 22.22 5.06 24.09
N MET A 237 23.05 4.33 24.83
CA MET A 237 24.15 4.91 25.64
C MET A 237 25.36 5.27 24.77
N ASN A 238 25.30 4.96 23.46
CA ASN A 238 26.35 5.22 22.50
C ASN A 238 25.84 6.19 21.41
N PRO A 239 26.22 7.49 21.46
CA PRO A 239 25.75 8.48 20.49
C PRO A 239 26.13 8.17 19.03
N GLN A 240 27.18 7.39 18.81
CA GLN A 240 27.56 6.90 17.48
C GLN A 240 26.52 5.93 16.90
N ASP A 241 25.97 5.04 17.73
CA ASP A 241 24.92 4.10 17.31
C ASP A 241 23.62 4.83 16.98
N MET A 242 23.35 5.95 17.66
CA MET A 242 22.19 6.78 17.36
C MET A 242 22.32 7.56 16.07
N SER A 243 23.50 8.12 15.82
CA SER A 243 23.81 8.72 14.54
C SER A 243 23.70 7.70 13.40
N LYS A 244 24.13 6.45 13.65
CA LYS A 244 24.01 5.36 12.68
C LYS A 244 22.55 5.02 12.37
N LEU A 245 21.69 4.88 13.38
CA LEU A 245 20.25 4.64 13.17
C LEU A 245 19.63 5.71 12.27
N LEU A 246 19.86 6.98 12.59
CA LEU A 246 19.32 8.09 11.81
C LEU A 246 19.80 8.04 10.35
N ASN A 247 21.09 7.78 10.14
CA ASN A 247 21.64 7.64 8.81
C ASN A 247 21.04 6.45 8.05
N ASP A 248 20.83 5.31 8.71
CA ASP A 248 20.26 4.12 8.09
C ASP A 248 18.78 4.35 7.72
N LEU A 249 18.00 4.98 8.60
CA LEU A 249 16.62 5.38 8.32
C LEU A 249 16.53 6.41 7.18
N GLN A 250 17.39 7.41 7.17
CA GLN A 250 17.44 8.41 6.08
C GLN A 250 17.83 7.78 4.75
N LYS A 251 18.79 6.84 4.74
CA LYS A 251 19.15 6.08 3.54
C LYS A 251 17.99 5.24 3.03
N MET A 252 17.28 4.52 3.91
CA MET A 252 16.12 3.73 3.52
C MET A 252 14.99 4.59 2.96
N LYS A 253 14.66 5.70 3.63
CA LYS A 253 13.67 6.68 3.15
C LYS A 253 14.06 7.30 1.81
N GLY A 254 15.34 7.59 1.62
CA GLY A 254 15.89 8.20 0.42
C GLY A 254 16.14 7.22 -0.73
N ASP A 255 16.03 5.91 -0.51
CA ASP A 255 16.28 4.89 -1.52
C ASP A 255 15.01 4.63 -2.35
N PRO A 256 14.94 5.13 -3.61
CA PRO A 256 13.77 4.94 -4.45
C PRO A 256 13.56 3.47 -4.84
N SER A 257 14.58 2.62 -4.69
CA SER A 257 14.47 1.21 -5.05
C SER A 257 13.60 0.44 -4.08
N ILE A 258 13.57 0.79 -2.79
CA ILE A 258 12.76 0.04 -1.81
C ILE A 258 11.27 0.24 -2.12
N GLN A 259 10.81 1.49 -2.19
CA GLN A 259 9.44 1.79 -2.57
C GLN A 259 9.14 1.34 -3.99
N GLY A 260 10.05 1.59 -4.94
CA GLY A 260 9.86 1.22 -6.34
C GLY A 260 9.69 -0.28 -6.55
N ASN A 261 10.37 -1.11 -5.76
CA ASN A 261 10.24 -2.56 -5.81
C ASN A 261 8.91 -3.07 -5.24
N ILE A 262 8.39 -2.41 -4.21
CA ILE A 262 7.06 -2.69 -3.63
C ILE A 262 5.97 -2.24 -4.62
N ASP A 263 6.04 -1.00 -5.12
CA ASP A 263 5.10 -0.46 -6.10
C ASP A 263 5.04 -1.35 -7.36
N LYS A 264 6.19 -1.79 -7.87
CA LYS A 264 6.26 -2.71 -9.02
C LYS A 264 5.65 -4.08 -8.72
N ALA A 265 5.81 -4.59 -7.49
CA ALA A 265 5.18 -5.84 -7.08
C ALA A 265 3.66 -5.67 -7.03
N ALA A 266 3.16 -4.56 -6.47
CA ALA A 266 1.74 -4.26 -6.38
C ALA A 266 1.12 -4.11 -7.77
N ASP A 267 1.76 -3.36 -8.66
CA ASP A 267 1.33 -3.22 -10.06
C ASP A 267 1.25 -4.57 -10.79
N ASN A 268 2.26 -5.43 -10.59
CA ASN A 268 2.27 -6.76 -11.18
C ASN A 268 1.11 -7.61 -10.62
N ALA A 269 0.92 -7.63 -9.31
CA ALA A 269 -0.17 -8.36 -8.66
C ALA A 269 -1.55 -7.88 -9.14
N ASP A 270 -1.76 -6.56 -9.22
CA ASP A 270 -3.00 -5.98 -9.74
C ASP A 270 -3.22 -6.34 -11.21
N GLY A 271 -2.17 -6.27 -12.03
CA GLY A 271 -2.19 -6.70 -13.42
C GLY A 271 -2.60 -8.17 -13.57
N GLN A 272 -2.06 -9.06 -12.74
CA GLN A 272 -2.44 -10.49 -12.72
C GLN A 272 -3.90 -10.70 -12.29
N LEU A 273 -4.38 -9.93 -11.31
CA LEU A 273 -5.79 -9.96 -10.89
C LEU A 273 -6.71 -9.52 -12.04
N ASN A 274 -6.35 -8.45 -12.76
CA ASN A 274 -7.10 -7.97 -13.92
C ASN A 274 -7.15 -9.03 -15.03
N GLN A 275 -6.07 -9.79 -15.24
CA GLN A 275 -6.04 -10.90 -16.20
C GLN A 275 -7.01 -12.03 -15.82
N ILE A 276 -7.08 -12.40 -14.54
CA ILE A 276 -8.04 -13.41 -14.06
C ILE A 276 -9.47 -12.93 -14.29
N VAL A 277 -9.78 -11.70 -13.87
CA VAL A 277 -11.11 -11.11 -14.01
C VAL A 277 -11.51 -10.98 -15.49
N ALA A 278 -10.55 -10.68 -16.38
CA ALA A 278 -10.82 -10.57 -17.81
C ALA A 278 -11.26 -11.89 -18.46
N GLN A 279 -10.88 -13.05 -17.90
CA GLN A 279 -11.22 -14.38 -18.43
C GLN A 279 -12.65 -14.81 -18.13
N TYR A 280 -13.27 -14.24 -17.09
CA TYR A 280 -14.58 -14.68 -16.61
C TYR A 280 -15.61 -13.56 -16.67
N ASP A 281 -16.88 -13.95 -16.62
CA ASP A 281 -17.99 -13.02 -16.39
C ASP A 281 -18.04 -12.66 -14.90
N MET A 282 -17.08 -11.83 -14.47
CA MET A 282 -16.99 -11.37 -13.10
C MET A 282 -16.48 -9.93 -13.02
N GLN A 283 -16.83 -9.25 -11.93
CA GLN A 283 -16.24 -7.97 -11.58
C GLN A 283 -14.98 -8.18 -10.73
N LYS A 284 -14.09 -7.19 -10.77
CA LYS A 284 -12.89 -7.18 -9.95
C LYS A 284 -13.28 -7.07 -8.46
N PRO A 285 -12.90 -8.04 -7.61
CA PRO A 285 -13.40 -8.11 -6.23
C PRO A 285 -12.74 -7.11 -5.26
N PHE A 286 -11.52 -6.65 -5.59
CA PHE A 286 -10.71 -5.67 -4.86
C PHE A 286 -9.56 -5.20 -5.76
N ASP A 287 -8.88 -4.13 -5.37
CA ASP A 287 -7.63 -3.66 -6.01
C ASP A 287 -6.42 -4.03 -5.16
N VAL A 288 -5.25 -4.17 -5.78
CA VAL A 288 -3.97 -4.24 -5.08
C VAL A 288 -3.28 -2.88 -5.24
N PRO A 289 -3.66 -1.87 -4.44
CA PRO A 289 -3.14 -0.53 -4.63
C PRO A 289 -1.65 -0.48 -4.30
N ARG A 290 -0.96 0.44 -4.97
CA ARG A 290 0.30 0.97 -4.46
C ARG A 290 0.05 1.63 -3.11
N GLU A 291 1.08 1.66 -2.28
CA GLU A 291 1.01 2.18 -0.90
C GLU A 291 0.59 3.67 -0.78
N LYS A 292 0.54 4.42 -1.90
CA LYS A 292 0.15 5.84 -1.93
C LYS A 292 -1.27 6.14 -1.42
N GLN A 293 -2.17 5.16 -1.35
CA GLN A 293 -3.57 5.35 -0.92
C GLN A 293 -3.88 4.86 0.50
N GLY A 294 -3.04 4.01 1.10
CA GLY A 294 -3.31 3.36 2.40
C GLY A 294 -2.26 3.59 3.49
N GLY A 295 -1.11 4.18 3.14
CA GLY A 295 0.05 4.31 4.03
C GLY A 295 1.28 3.80 3.31
N ASN A 296 2.38 4.55 3.37
CA ASN A 296 3.65 4.24 2.71
C ASN A 296 4.65 3.84 3.78
N ILE A 297 5.23 2.65 3.69
CA ILE A 297 6.21 2.16 4.67
C ILE A 297 7.40 3.13 4.77
N MET A 298 7.74 3.81 3.68
CA MET A 298 8.77 4.86 3.59
C MET A 298 8.22 6.29 3.72
N GLY A 299 7.00 6.45 4.21
CA GLY A 299 6.31 7.74 4.37
C GLY A 299 6.65 8.50 5.66
N PHE A 300 7.44 7.93 6.56
CA PHE A 300 7.94 8.56 7.79
C PHE A 300 9.06 9.54 7.51
#